data_AF-A0A3P1B6X7-F1
#
_entry.id   AF-A0A3P1B6X7-F1
#
_cell.length_a   1.000
_cell.length_b   1.000
_cell.length_c   1.000
_cell.angle_alpha   90.00
_cell.angle_beta   90.00
_cell.angle_gamma   90.00
#
_symmetry.space_group_name_H-M   'P 1'
#
loop_
_entity.id
_entity.type
_entity.pdbx_description
1 polymer ?
#
loop_
_entity_poly.entity_id
_entity_poly.type
_entity_poly.pdbx_seq_one_letter_code
_entity_poly.pdbx_strand_id
1 'polypeptide(L)'
;MQNEYKAVADSYENAIFSFNDFKVGGVGGSRMIISEYHIEIPYKNMIIKVSNELGNHNLGKVDLILNNCNFYNFEITSRNHFMSLFSRKKEMLNIECINNIFKKTLQNIAITSGLEKVAKQNAFEPHITSNYTTGKWIISTKYHLEFEDKLGALKALIDFHKLIIDSI
;
A
#
# COMPACT_ATOMS: atom_id res chain seq x y z
N MET A 1 -10.15 -12.68 9.46
CA MET A 1 -8.83 -12.29 8.91
C MET A 1 -8.31 -13.23 7.82
N GLN A 2 -7.82 -14.46 8.08
CA GLN A 2 -7.25 -15.31 7.00
C GLN A 2 -8.20 -15.53 5.81
N ASN A 3 -9.45 -15.91 6.06
CA ASN A 3 -10.46 -16.08 5.01
C ASN A 3 -10.74 -14.79 4.22
N GLU A 4 -10.62 -13.63 4.86
CA GLU A 4 -10.84 -12.33 4.21
C GLU A 4 -9.69 -11.98 3.27
N TYR A 5 -8.44 -12.18 3.68
CA TYR A 5 -7.27 -11.98 2.82
C TYR A 5 -7.26 -12.94 1.65
N LYS A 6 -7.63 -14.21 1.91
CA LYS A 6 -7.82 -15.19 0.85
C LYS A 6 -8.92 -14.76 -0.12
N ALA A 7 -10.07 -14.31 0.37
CA ALA A 7 -11.14 -13.81 -0.49
C ALA A 7 -10.74 -12.58 -1.31
N VAL A 8 -9.88 -11.70 -0.78
CA VAL A 8 -9.28 -10.60 -1.56
C VAL A 8 -8.36 -11.17 -2.65
N ALA A 9 -7.47 -12.11 -2.33
CA ALA A 9 -6.61 -12.74 -3.33
C ALA A 9 -7.43 -13.44 -4.43
N ASP A 10 -8.43 -14.23 -4.07
CA ASP A 10 -9.31 -14.97 -4.98
C ASP A 10 -10.12 -14.04 -5.91
N SER A 11 -10.26 -12.75 -5.55
CA SER A 11 -10.90 -11.74 -6.42
C SER A 11 -10.01 -11.25 -7.57
N TYR A 12 -8.73 -11.66 -7.60
CA TYR A 12 -7.78 -11.29 -8.64
C TYR A 12 -7.28 -12.53 -9.39
N GLU A 13 -7.26 -12.41 -10.72
CA GLU A 13 -6.86 -13.50 -11.60
C GLU A 13 -5.41 -13.94 -11.33
N ASN A 14 -5.20 -15.25 -11.16
CA ASN A 14 -3.89 -15.87 -10.91
C ASN A 14 -3.15 -15.35 -9.66
N ALA A 15 -3.85 -14.70 -8.73
CA ALA A 15 -3.22 -14.27 -7.49
C ALA A 15 -2.87 -15.48 -6.60
N ILE A 16 -1.73 -15.39 -5.92
CA ILE A 16 -1.24 -16.42 -5.00
C ILE A 16 -1.35 -15.87 -3.59
N PHE A 17 -2.02 -16.62 -2.72
CA PHE A 17 -2.11 -16.32 -1.29
C PHE A 17 -1.26 -17.29 -0.48
N SER A 18 -0.46 -16.77 0.43
CA SER A 18 0.22 -17.57 1.46
C SER A 18 0.04 -16.94 2.83
N PHE A 19 0.07 -17.80 3.85
CA PHE A 19 -0.18 -17.46 5.23
C PHE A 19 0.77 -18.24 6.12
N ASN A 20 1.35 -17.56 7.11
CA ASN A 20 2.24 -18.17 8.07
C ASN A 20 1.93 -17.65 9.48
N ASP A 21 1.86 -18.56 10.44
CA ASP A 21 1.68 -18.27 11.86
C ASP A 21 2.85 -18.82 12.64
N PHE A 22 3.51 -17.97 13.43
CA PHE A 22 4.62 -18.39 14.27
C PHE A 22 4.59 -17.69 15.63
N LYS A 23 5.31 -18.28 16.58
CA LYS A 23 5.40 -17.79 17.95
C LYS A 23 6.79 -17.24 18.21
N VAL A 24 6.86 -16.02 18.70
CA VAL A 24 8.13 -15.40 19.14
C VAL A 24 8.13 -15.21 20.66
N GLY A 25 9.33 -15.23 21.24
CA GLY A 25 9.50 -14.91 22.66
C GLY A 25 9.20 -13.44 22.93
N GLY A 26 8.33 -13.17 23.90
CA GLY A 26 8.01 -11.83 24.37
C GLY A 26 8.75 -11.49 25.66
N VAL A 27 8.46 -10.30 26.20
CA VAL A 27 9.02 -9.83 27.48
C VAL A 27 8.54 -10.72 28.63
N GLY A 28 9.44 -11.06 29.56
CA GLY A 28 9.10 -11.78 30.78
C GLY A 28 8.68 -13.25 30.60
N GLY A 29 9.12 -13.92 29.52
CA GLY A 29 8.77 -15.32 29.25
C GLY A 29 7.39 -15.52 28.61
N SER A 30 6.72 -14.43 28.21
CA SER A 30 5.52 -14.48 27.39
C SER A 30 5.80 -14.99 25.98
N ARG A 31 4.78 -15.45 25.26
CA ARG A 31 4.86 -15.80 23.83
C ARG A 31 3.87 -14.94 23.06
N MET A 32 4.36 -14.30 21.99
CA MET A 32 3.54 -13.53 21.07
C MET A 32 3.28 -14.37 19.82
N ILE A 33 2.05 -14.31 19.31
CA ILE A 33 1.67 -14.94 18.04
C ILE A 33 1.81 -13.85 16.98
N ILE A 34 2.58 -14.14 15.93
CA ILE A 34 2.71 -13.31 14.74
C ILE A 34 2.07 -14.04 13.58
N SER A 35 1.21 -13.34 12.86
CA SER A 35 0.56 -13.80 11.64
C SER A 35 1.03 -12.98 10.45
N GLU A 36 1.56 -13.64 9.44
CA GLU A 36 1.99 -13.04 8.17
C GLU A 36 1.05 -13.47 7.04
N TYR A 37 0.54 -12.47 6.31
CA TYR A 37 -0.32 -12.65 5.15
C TYR A 37 0.41 -12.11 3.92
N HIS A 38 0.58 -12.96 2.90
CA HIS A 38 1.19 -12.55 1.64
C HIS A 38 0.23 -12.78 0.48
N ILE A 39 0.15 -11.80 -0.41
CA ILE A 39 -0.58 -11.90 -1.68
C ILE A 39 0.36 -11.46 -2.80
N GLU A 40 0.56 -12.32 -3.80
CA GLU A 40 1.21 -11.94 -5.06
C GLU A 40 0.16 -11.85 -6.15
N ILE A 41 0.05 -10.68 -6.79
CA ILE A 41 -0.96 -10.39 -7.80
C ILE A 41 -0.24 -10.11 -9.12
N PRO A 42 -0.26 -11.05 -10.08
CA PRO A 42 0.20 -10.80 -11.44
C PRO A 42 -0.70 -9.78 -12.13
N TYR A 43 -0.10 -8.78 -12.78
CA TYR A 43 -0.82 -7.78 -13.56
C TYR A 43 0.08 -7.21 -14.66
N LYS A 44 -0.32 -7.35 -15.94
CA LYS A 44 0.41 -6.85 -17.13
C LYS A 44 1.93 -7.12 -17.11
N ASN A 45 2.33 -8.38 -16.90
CA ASN A 45 3.73 -8.82 -16.79
C ASN A 45 4.52 -8.24 -15.62
N MET A 46 3.83 -7.66 -14.64
CA MET A 46 4.40 -7.19 -13.36
C MET A 46 3.74 -7.96 -12.22
N ILE A 47 4.34 -7.90 -11.03
CA ILE A 47 3.81 -8.55 -9.82
C ILE A 47 3.70 -7.48 -8.74
N ILE A 48 2.48 -7.32 -8.22
CA ILE A 48 2.22 -6.54 -7.02
C ILE A 48 2.30 -7.51 -5.83
N LYS A 49 3.20 -7.24 -4.89
CA LYS A 49 3.37 -8.05 -3.68
C LYS A 49 2.82 -7.33 -2.49
N VAL A 50 1.91 -7.97 -1.77
CA VAL A 50 1.35 -7.49 -0.50
C VAL A 50 1.89 -8.36 0.62
N SER A 51 2.34 -7.74 1.70
CA SER A 51 2.80 -8.43 2.91
C SER A 51 2.26 -7.69 4.14
N ASN A 52 1.41 -8.35 4.93
CA ASN A 52 0.84 -7.79 6.14
C ASN A 52 1.20 -8.66 7.35
N GLU A 53 1.80 -8.05 8.36
CA GLU A 53 2.18 -8.68 9.63
C GLU A 53 1.21 -8.20 10.72
N LEU A 54 0.60 -9.13 11.45
CA LEU A 54 -0.22 -8.85 12.64
C LEU A 54 0.40 -9.51 13.87
N GLY A 55 0.34 -8.81 15.00
CA GLY A 55 0.74 -9.34 16.31
C GLY A 55 1.95 -8.63 16.91
N ASN A 56 2.97 -8.32 16.11
CA ASN A 56 4.16 -7.61 16.56
C ASN A 56 4.15 -6.13 16.15
N HIS A 57 4.49 -5.80 14.91
CA HIS A 57 4.52 -4.39 14.48
C HIS A 57 3.20 -3.89 13.90
N ASN A 58 2.29 -4.80 13.53
CA ASN A 58 1.03 -4.48 12.85
C ASN A 58 1.27 -3.63 11.58
N LEU A 59 2.21 -4.07 10.72
CA LEU A 59 2.63 -3.34 9.53
C LEU A 59 2.17 -4.03 8.24
N GLY A 60 1.72 -3.23 7.30
CA GLY A 60 1.45 -3.62 5.93
C GLY A 60 2.48 -3.04 4.96
N LYS A 61 2.78 -3.81 3.91
CA LYS A 61 3.68 -3.43 2.83
C LYS A 61 3.09 -3.84 1.49
N VAL A 62 3.15 -2.94 0.51
CA VAL A 62 2.87 -3.26 -0.90
C VAL A 62 4.08 -2.86 -1.73
N ASP A 63 4.63 -3.79 -2.50
CA ASP A 63 5.76 -3.55 -3.39
C ASP A 63 5.37 -3.85 -4.84
N LEU A 64 5.84 -3.00 -5.74
CA LEU A 64 5.76 -3.17 -7.19
C LEU A 64 7.12 -2.87 -7.80
N ILE A 65 7.58 -3.76 -8.67
CA ILE A 65 8.83 -3.59 -9.42
C ILE A 65 8.47 -3.32 -10.88
N LEU A 66 8.83 -2.14 -11.37
CA LEU A 66 8.70 -1.78 -12.79
C LEU A 66 10.04 -2.03 -13.50
N ASN A 67 9.98 -2.80 -14.59
CA ASN A 67 11.15 -3.10 -15.42
C ASN A 67 11.09 -2.28 -16.72
N ASN A 68 12.25 -1.81 -17.18
CA ASN A 68 12.43 -1.20 -18.52
C ASN A 68 11.52 0.00 -18.85
N CYS A 69 11.12 0.80 -17.86
CA CYS A 69 10.32 2.01 -18.07
C CYS A 69 11.06 3.28 -17.61
N ASN A 70 10.84 4.38 -18.32
CA ASN A 70 11.18 5.71 -17.83
C ASN A 70 10.10 6.14 -16.83
N PHE A 71 10.50 6.34 -15.58
CA PHE A 71 9.59 6.65 -14.50
C PHE A 71 10.19 7.75 -13.62
N TYR A 72 9.45 8.18 -12.59
CA TYR A 72 9.84 9.32 -11.76
C TYR A 72 9.92 8.92 -10.29
N ASN A 73 10.89 9.51 -9.59
CA ASN A 73 10.90 9.50 -8.13
C ASN A 73 9.68 10.31 -7.65
N PHE A 74 8.99 9.76 -6.68
CA PHE A 74 7.90 10.44 -5.99
C PHE A 74 7.75 9.92 -4.58
N GLU A 75 7.10 10.72 -3.76
CA GLU A 75 6.69 10.37 -2.41
C GLU A 75 5.23 10.77 -2.19
N ILE A 76 4.45 9.88 -1.57
CA ILE A 76 3.10 10.15 -1.13
C ILE A 76 3.04 9.90 0.37
N THR A 77 2.64 10.93 1.10
CA THR A 77 2.46 10.89 2.56
C THR A 77 1.07 11.33 2.93
N SER A 78 0.60 10.88 4.08
CA SER A 78 -0.65 11.41 4.64
C SER A 78 -0.39 12.71 5.36
N ARG A 79 -1.26 13.69 5.14
CA ARG A 79 -1.29 14.92 5.93
C ARG A 79 -1.86 14.59 7.28
N ASN A 80 -1.25 15.15 8.31
CA ASN A 80 -1.75 15.03 9.67
C ASN A 80 -3.23 15.48 9.73
N HIS A 81 -4.10 14.58 10.20
CA HIS A 81 -5.53 14.84 10.34
C HIS A 81 -5.82 16.11 11.15
N PHE A 82 -5.00 16.43 12.16
CA PHE A 82 -5.15 17.67 12.93
C PHE A 82 -4.81 18.92 12.11
N MET A 83 -3.79 18.86 11.25
CA MET A 83 -3.47 19.97 10.36
C MET A 83 -4.52 20.15 9.26
N SER A 84 -5.24 19.09 8.89
CA SER A 84 -6.32 19.16 7.90
C SER A 84 -7.50 20.02 8.36
N LEU A 85 -7.79 20.06 9.67
CA LEU A 85 -8.88 20.87 10.25
C LEU A 85 -8.67 22.38 10.05
N PHE A 86 -7.41 22.82 9.95
CA PHE A 86 -7.05 24.22 9.76
C PHE A 86 -6.65 24.56 8.32
N SER A 87 -6.65 23.56 7.42
CA SER A 87 -6.27 23.71 6.03
C SER A 87 -7.49 23.76 5.11
N ARG A 88 -7.48 24.66 4.13
CA ARG A 88 -8.51 24.69 3.07
C ARG A 88 -8.34 23.58 2.03
N LYS A 89 -7.22 22.83 2.07
CA LYS A 89 -6.97 21.74 1.12
C LYS A 89 -7.81 20.54 1.51
N LYS A 90 -8.64 20.07 0.56
CA LYS A 90 -9.53 18.92 0.74
C LYS A 90 -8.81 17.57 0.71
N GLU A 91 -7.61 17.55 0.15
CA GLU A 91 -6.79 16.35 -0.05
C GLU A 91 -6.05 15.97 1.25
N MET A 92 -6.19 14.72 1.65
CA MET A 92 -5.49 14.08 2.77
C MET A 92 -4.11 13.59 2.35
N LEU A 93 -3.91 13.19 1.10
CA LEU A 93 -2.61 12.77 0.63
C LEU A 93 -1.80 13.97 0.11
N ASN A 94 -0.54 14.04 0.52
CA ASN A 94 0.46 14.94 -0.01
C ASN A 94 1.32 14.19 -1.03
N ILE A 95 1.46 14.73 -2.25
CA ILE A 95 2.24 14.11 -3.32
C ILE A 95 3.40 15.02 -3.70
N GLU A 96 4.61 14.48 -3.60
CA GLU A 96 5.86 15.12 -3.98
C GLU A 96 6.44 14.39 -5.19
N CYS A 97 6.64 15.13 -6.28
CA CYS A 97 7.24 14.61 -7.50
C CYS A 97 7.78 15.80 -8.31
N ILE A 98 8.96 15.64 -8.89
CA ILE A 98 9.63 16.68 -9.68
C ILE A 98 8.87 16.96 -10.99
N ASN A 99 8.29 15.92 -11.59
CA ASN A 99 7.51 16.06 -12.82
C ASN A 99 6.06 16.47 -12.50
N ASN A 100 5.69 17.70 -12.85
CA ASN A 100 4.36 18.24 -12.58
C ASN A 100 3.21 17.54 -13.34
N ILE A 101 3.47 17.01 -14.54
CA ILE A 101 2.47 16.27 -15.31
C ILE A 101 2.20 14.95 -14.59
N PHE A 102 3.27 14.23 -14.25
CA PHE A 102 3.17 12.97 -13.54
C PHE A 102 2.58 13.13 -12.14
N LYS A 103 2.91 14.21 -11.44
CA LYS A 103 2.27 14.57 -10.16
C LYS A 103 0.74 14.65 -10.29
N LYS A 104 0.21 15.29 -11.33
CA LYS A 104 -1.24 15.35 -11.59
C LYS A 104 -1.82 13.97 -11.89
N THR A 105 -1.09 13.14 -12.64
CA THR A 105 -1.46 11.74 -12.88
C THR A 105 -1.56 10.97 -11.56
N LEU A 106 -0.57 11.06 -10.67
CA LEU A 106 -0.58 10.42 -9.36
C LEU A 106 -1.75 10.91 -8.48
N GLN A 107 -2.06 12.21 -8.51
CA GLN A 107 -3.22 12.76 -7.80
C GLN A 107 -4.52 12.14 -8.30
N ASN A 108 -4.70 12.04 -9.62
CA ASN A 108 -5.87 11.40 -10.20
C ASN A 108 -5.95 9.91 -9.83
N ILE A 109 -4.83 9.19 -9.92
CA ILE A 109 -4.76 7.78 -9.54
C ILE A 109 -5.12 7.56 -8.06
N ALA A 110 -4.63 8.41 -7.15
CA ALA A 110 -4.97 8.35 -5.72
C ALA A 110 -6.47 8.55 -5.46
N ILE A 111 -7.14 9.39 -6.26
CA ILE A 111 -8.59 9.61 -6.19
C ILE A 111 -9.34 8.42 -6.78
N THR A 112 -8.99 7.99 -8.01
CA THR A 112 -9.70 6.94 -8.74
C THR A 112 -9.58 5.56 -8.09
N SER A 113 -8.43 5.25 -7.48
CA SER A 113 -8.23 4.02 -6.69
C SER A 113 -9.00 4.00 -5.37
N GLY A 114 -9.56 5.14 -4.94
CA GLY A 114 -10.19 5.28 -3.64
C GLY A 114 -9.22 5.44 -2.48
N LEU A 115 -7.90 5.50 -2.73
CA LEU A 115 -6.88 5.67 -1.70
C LEU A 115 -7.11 6.94 -0.87
N GLU A 116 -7.44 8.04 -1.55
CA GLU A 116 -7.79 9.32 -0.94
C GLU A 116 -9.02 9.22 -0.02
N LYS A 117 -10.03 8.44 -0.42
CA LYS A 117 -11.24 8.21 0.36
C LYS A 117 -10.92 7.40 1.63
N VAL A 118 -10.15 6.34 1.50
CA VAL A 118 -9.74 5.50 2.63
C VAL A 118 -8.91 6.30 3.64
N ALA A 119 -7.93 7.07 3.16
CA ALA A 119 -7.11 7.94 4.01
C ALA A 119 -7.97 8.91 4.81
N LYS A 120 -8.99 9.51 4.17
CA LYS A 120 -9.91 10.45 4.82
C LYS A 120 -10.83 9.82 5.86
N GLN A 121 -11.27 8.57 5.65
CA GLN A 121 -12.30 7.95 6.47
C GLN A 121 -11.75 7.12 7.63
N ASN A 122 -10.56 6.53 7.47
CA ASN A 122 -10.12 5.44 8.35
C ASN A 122 -8.80 5.72 9.09
N ALA A 123 -8.38 6.98 9.21
CA ALA A 123 -7.05 7.33 9.76
C ALA A 123 -5.91 6.53 9.10
N PHE A 124 -6.10 6.19 7.82
CA PHE A 124 -5.18 5.36 7.08
C PHE A 124 -4.05 6.24 6.54
N GLU A 125 -2.85 6.02 7.06
CA GLU A 125 -1.68 6.87 6.79
C GLU A 125 -0.61 6.13 5.98
N PRO A 126 -0.79 5.91 4.66
CA PRO A 126 0.23 5.28 3.84
C PRO A 126 1.41 6.21 3.61
N HIS A 127 2.59 5.60 3.55
CA HIS A 127 3.81 6.21 3.03
C HIS A 127 4.25 5.43 1.79
N ILE A 128 4.14 6.07 0.62
CA ILE A 128 4.44 5.47 -0.69
C ILE A 128 5.65 6.17 -1.27
N THR A 129 6.64 5.41 -1.70
CA THR A 129 7.85 5.94 -2.32
C THR A 129 8.15 5.21 -3.63
N SER A 130 8.69 5.95 -4.59
CA SER A 130 9.26 5.41 -5.83
C SER A 130 10.74 5.72 -5.85
N ASN A 131 11.56 4.67 -5.98
CA ASN A 131 13.01 4.77 -6.02
C ASN A 131 13.58 3.93 -7.16
N TYR A 132 14.61 4.43 -7.84
CA TYR A 132 15.38 3.65 -8.80
C TYR A 132 16.54 2.94 -8.11
N THR A 133 16.54 1.62 -8.09
CA THR A 133 17.58 0.79 -7.45
C THR A 133 17.93 -0.37 -8.37
N THR A 134 19.23 -0.66 -8.51
CA THR A 134 19.74 -1.82 -9.28
C THR A 134 19.17 -1.98 -10.68
N GLY A 135 18.93 -0.86 -11.38
CA GLY A 135 18.42 -0.87 -12.76
C GLY A 135 16.90 -1.01 -12.88
N LYS A 136 16.16 -0.94 -11.77
CA LYS A 136 14.71 -1.11 -11.71
C LYS A 136 14.06 -0.02 -10.87
N TRP A 137 12.82 0.30 -11.21
CA TRP A 137 11.98 1.17 -10.40
C TRP A 137 11.23 0.33 -9.37
N ILE A 138 11.32 0.72 -8.11
CA ILE A 138 10.62 0.06 -7.00
C ILE A 138 9.66 1.08 -6.40
N ILE A 139 8.38 0.74 -6.44
CA ILE A 139 7.33 1.46 -5.73
C ILE A 139 7.02 0.66 -4.48
N SER A 140 7.21 1.27 -3.32
CA SER A 140 6.98 0.64 -2.02
C SER A 140 6.02 1.48 -1.21
N THR A 141 4.95 0.86 -0.74
CA THR A 141 4.01 1.41 0.23
C THR A 141 4.21 0.75 1.58
N LYS A 142 4.28 1.53 2.65
CA LYS A 142 4.25 1.07 4.04
C LYS A 142 3.11 1.74 4.78
N TYR A 143 2.46 1.01 5.68
CA TYR A 143 1.34 1.52 6.47
C TYR A 143 1.14 0.71 7.75
N HIS A 144 0.56 1.34 8.77
CA HIS A 144 0.13 0.66 9.99
C HIS A 144 -1.24 0.03 9.79
N LEU A 145 -1.50 -1.16 10.35
CA LEU A 145 -2.77 -1.90 10.25
C LEU A 145 -3.77 -1.52 11.37
N GLU A 146 -3.48 -0.48 12.14
CA GLU A 146 -4.27 -0.01 13.30
C GLU A 146 -5.43 0.90 12.88
N PHE A 147 -6.26 0.41 11.97
CA PHE A 147 -7.49 1.07 11.52
C PHE A 147 -8.59 0.05 11.20
N GLU A 148 -9.83 0.51 11.09
CA GLU A 148 -11.01 -0.37 10.95
C GLU A 148 -11.05 -1.08 9.58
N ASP A 149 -11.08 -0.34 8.47
CA ASP A 149 -11.30 -0.88 7.12
C ASP A 149 -10.03 -1.38 6.41
N LYS A 150 -9.35 -2.37 7.01
CA LYS A 150 -8.10 -2.96 6.47
C LYS A 150 -8.23 -3.48 5.04
N LEU A 151 -9.37 -4.10 4.71
CA LEU A 151 -9.61 -4.69 3.39
C LEU A 151 -9.89 -3.63 2.33
N GLY A 152 -10.63 -2.56 2.68
CA GLY A 152 -10.85 -1.43 1.78
C GLY A 152 -9.55 -0.70 1.46
N ALA A 153 -8.70 -0.49 2.46
CA ALA A 153 -7.36 0.07 2.25
C ALA A 153 -6.48 -0.82 1.37
N LEU A 154 -6.49 -2.14 1.62
CA LEU A 154 -5.74 -3.09 0.81
C LEU A 154 -6.19 -3.06 -0.66
N LYS A 155 -7.50 -3.09 -0.91
CA LYS A 155 -8.05 -2.99 -2.27
C LYS A 155 -7.66 -1.67 -2.94
N ALA A 156 -7.80 -0.55 -2.24
CA ALA A 156 -7.42 0.76 -2.74
C ALA A 156 -5.91 0.83 -3.09
N LEU A 157 -5.05 0.20 -2.27
CA LEU A 157 -3.62 0.10 -2.57
C LEU A 157 -3.35 -0.76 -3.80
N ILE A 158 -4.00 -1.92 -3.94
CA ILE A 158 -3.82 -2.78 -5.12
C ILE A 158 -4.26 -2.04 -6.39
N ASP A 159 -5.42 -1.38 -6.33
CA ASP A 159 -5.95 -0.61 -7.47
C ASP A 159 -5.07 0.60 -7.79
N PHE A 160 -4.51 1.27 -6.78
CA PHE A 160 -3.52 2.33 -6.97
C PHE A 160 -2.30 1.83 -7.75
N HIS A 161 -1.74 0.68 -7.38
CA HIS A 161 -0.59 0.11 -8.09
C HIS A 161 -0.96 -0.34 -9.51
N LYS A 162 -2.14 -0.94 -9.72
CA LYS A 162 -2.62 -1.29 -11.07
C LYS A 162 -2.76 -0.06 -11.98
N LEU A 163 -3.37 1.01 -11.46
CA LEU A 163 -3.52 2.25 -12.20
C LEU A 163 -2.18 2.94 -12.50
N ILE A 164 -1.16 2.77 -11.65
CA ILE A 164 0.20 3.18 -12.01
C ILE A 164 0.70 2.37 -13.20
N ILE A 165 0.57 1.04 -13.17
CA ILE A 165 0.99 0.17 -14.27
C ILE A 165 0.27 0.55 -15.58
N ASP A 166 -1.00 0.93 -15.50
CA ASP A 166 -1.79 1.38 -16.66
C ASP A 166 -1.38 2.75 -17.21
N SER A 167 -0.67 3.56 -16.43
CA SER A 167 -0.26 4.92 -16.80
C SER A 167 1.14 5.02 -17.41
N ILE A 168 1.87 3.90 -17.45
CA ILE A 168 3.20 3.76 -18.06
C ILE A 168 3.04 3.41 -19.54
#